data_AF-A0A1J4WVM8-F1
#
_entry.id   AF-A0A1J4WVM8-F1
#
_cell.length_a   1.000
_cell.length_b   1.000
_cell.length_c   1.000
_cell.angle_alpha   90.00
_cell.angle_beta   90.00
_cell.angle_gamma   90.00
#
_symmetry.space_group_name_H-M   'P 1'
#
loop_
_entity.id
_entity.type
_entity.pdbx_description
1 polymer ?
#
loop_
_entity_poly.entity_id
_entity_poly.type
_entity_poly.pdbx_seq_one_letter_code
_entity_poly.pdbx_strand_id
1 'polypeptide(L)'
;MAPCPTNKCIDGRCVSSTTPPSVSEQVKCVFNGTTTEQRCYTANASDNPLSFGCSGIGACIADVKGSKNTSLTWKSSCGGYAYTTLDGNSEYANFSCGASSSLSANTPLNVNQSSVSLGAASTFGVLAGSTVTNTGPTTVTGNLGVSPGSAVTGFAPGIVNGGSIHVTDTLASQAKVALTIAYNDLAGRSTNPVSIAGNLGGSTLSPGLYKSTSSLEISSGDLALDAKGNANAVFVFQVASTLSVSVGRQVVLMGGAKASNIFWQVGTSANLGTNSTFKGTILADQSISLQTGAKVDGRLLARIGAVTLQSNTIIVPAN
;
A
#
# COMPACT_ATOMS: atom_id res chain seq x y z
N MET A 1 -8.28 -46.41 39.62
CA MET A 1 -8.54 -45.41 38.55
C MET A 1 -10.01 -45.06 38.62
N ALA A 2 -10.35 -43.79 38.85
CA ALA A 2 -11.74 -43.37 38.94
C ALA A 2 -12.44 -43.53 37.57
N PRO A 3 -13.67 -44.05 37.49
CA PRO A 3 -14.39 -44.20 36.24
C PRO A 3 -14.71 -42.81 35.63
N CYS A 4 -14.50 -42.61 34.32
CA CYS A 4 -14.89 -41.35 33.66
C CYS A 4 -16.43 -41.19 33.80
N PRO A 5 -16.93 -39.98 34.14
CA PRO A 5 -18.37 -39.74 34.17
C PRO A 5 -18.96 -39.88 32.76
N THR A 6 -20.16 -40.46 32.71
CA THR A 6 -20.86 -41.01 31.55
C THR A 6 -20.64 -40.26 30.21
N ASN A 7 -20.32 -41.07 29.18
CA ASN A 7 -20.33 -40.77 27.73
C ASN A 7 -19.15 -40.05 27.04
N LYS A 8 -17.93 -40.01 27.60
CA LYS A 8 -16.77 -39.41 26.87
C LYS A 8 -15.43 -40.18 26.98
N CYS A 9 -15.43 -41.45 26.56
CA CYS A 9 -14.20 -42.21 26.30
C CYS A 9 -14.03 -42.46 24.79
N ILE A 10 -12.87 -42.07 24.24
CA ILE A 10 -12.39 -42.50 22.91
C ILE A 10 -10.97 -43.04 23.15
N ASP A 11 -10.69 -44.27 22.68
CA ASP A 11 -9.39 -44.97 22.80
C ASP A 11 -8.76 -44.96 24.21
N GLY A 12 -9.57 -45.17 25.24
CA GLY A 12 -9.08 -45.41 26.61
C GLY A 12 -8.53 -44.18 27.34
N ARG A 13 -8.74 -42.96 26.83
CA ARG A 13 -8.35 -41.70 27.50
C ARG A 13 -9.59 -40.85 27.83
N CYS A 14 -9.68 -40.32 29.06
CA CYS A 14 -10.71 -39.31 29.37
C CYS A 14 -10.35 -38.00 28.63
N VAL A 15 -11.23 -37.52 27.76
CA VAL A 15 -11.07 -36.24 27.06
C VAL A 15 -11.85 -35.14 27.79
N SER A 16 -11.16 -34.14 28.35
CA SER A 16 -11.83 -32.93 28.83
C SER A 16 -12.20 -32.06 27.64
N SER A 17 -13.47 -32.08 27.22
CA SER A 17 -13.96 -31.07 26.28
C SER A 17 -14.17 -29.76 27.06
N THR A 18 -13.10 -28.99 27.28
CA THR A 18 -13.23 -27.58 27.63
C THR A 18 -13.69 -26.85 26.38
N THR A 19 -15.01 -26.78 26.18
CA THR A 19 -15.59 -25.96 25.12
C THR A 19 -15.14 -24.51 25.36
N PRO A 20 -14.45 -23.86 24.39
CA PRO A 20 -14.00 -22.49 24.55
C PRO A 20 -15.18 -21.57 24.91
N PRO A 21 -14.97 -20.51 25.71
CA PRO A 21 -16.05 -19.60 26.07
C PRO A 21 -16.66 -18.99 24.81
N SER A 22 -17.99 -19.12 24.65
CA SER A 22 -18.71 -18.53 23.53
C SER A 22 -19.03 -17.06 23.79
N VAL A 23 -18.73 -16.18 22.84
CA VAL A 23 -19.09 -14.76 22.85
C VAL A 23 -20.13 -14.46 21.78
N SER A 24 -20.93 -13.41 21.97
CA SER A 24 -21.88 -12.89 20.97
C SER A 24 -21.67 -11.39 20.78
N GLU A 25 -21.71 -10.92 19.55
CA GLU A 25 -21.47 -9.51 19.18
C GLU A 25 -22.17 -9.15 17.86
N GLN A 26 -22.07 -7.89 17.42
CA GLN A 26 -22.63 -7.40 16.17
C GLN A 26 -21.53 -7.01 15.19
N VAL A 27 -21.69 -7.41 13.93
CA VAL A 27 -20.84 -6.93 12.83
C VAL A 27 -21.66 -6.10 11.87
N LYS A 28 -21.29 -4.83 11.68
CA LYS A 28 -21.89 -3.95 10.68
C LYS A 28 -21.17 -4.13 9.35
N CYS A 29 -21.81 -4.78 8.39
CA CYS A 29 -21.33 -4.84 7.03
C CYS A 29 -21.66 -3.54 6.28
N VAL A 30 -20.68 -2.96 5.60
CA VAL A 30 -20.81 -1.69 4.87
C VAL A 30 -20.52 -1.95 3.39
N PHE A 31 -21.44 -1.52 2.53
CA PHE A 31 -21.40 -1.74 1.09
C PHE A 31 -21.19 -0.41 0.36
N ASN A 32 -19.92 -0.01 0.21
CA ASN A 32 -19.56 1.28 -0.35
C ASN A 32 -19.74 1.29 -1.87
N GLY A 33 -20.48 2.29 -2.39
CA GLY A 33 -20.59 2.52 -3.83
C GLY A 33 -21.65 1.70 -4.57
N THR A 34 -22.55 1.03 -3.84
CA THR A 34 -23.73 0.36 -4.43
C THR A 34 -25.02 1.10 -4.10
N THR A 35 -25.95 1.08 -5.04
CA THR A 35 -27.35 1.52 -4.87
C THR A 35 -28.33 0.35 -4.83
N THR A 36 -27.84 -0.88 -4.99
CA THR A 36 -28.63 -2.11 -4.96
C THR A 36 -28.33 -2.91 -3.70
N GLU A 37 -29.28 -3.75 -3.29
CA GLU A 37 -29.13 -4.58 -2.09
C GLU A 37 -27.94 -5.53 -2.24
N GLN A 38 -27.12 -5.62 -1.20
CA GLN A 38 -26.00 -6.54 -1.12
C GLN A 38 -26.12 -7.42 0.13
N ARG A 39 -25.52 -8.60 0.05
CA ARG A 39 -25.48 -9.59 1.12
C ARG A 39 -24.06 -9.77 1.61
N CYS A 40 -23.88 -9.69 2.92
CA CYS A 40 -22.66 -10.00 3.65
C CYS A 40 -22.83 -11.34 4.37
N TYR A 41 -21.84 -12.23 4.32
CA TYR A 41 -21.92 -13.56 4.94
C TYR A 41 -20.54 -14.14 5.25
N THR A 42 -20.43 -15.00 6.27
CA THR A 42 -19.15 -15.64 6.60
C THR A 42 -18.73 -16.67 5.55
N ALA A 43 -17.42 -16.82 5.33
CA ALA A 43 -16.85 -17.56 4.19
C ALA A 43 -17.22 -19.05 4.12
N ASN A 44 -17.67 -19.63 5.24
CA ASN A 44 -18.06 -21.04 5.38
C ASN A 44 -19.56 -21.27 5.11
N ALA A 45 -20.24 -20.28 4.54
CA ALA A 45 -21.71 -20.27 4.47
C ALA A 45 -22.37 -21.14 3.40
N SER A 46 -21.63 -21.98 2.67
CA SER A 46 -22.29 -22.87 1.73
C SER A 46 -22.97 -24.06 2.40
N ASP A 47 -22.51 -24.56 3.57
CA ASP A 47 -23.09 -25.78 4.19
C ASP A 47 -23.00 -25.88 5.73
N ASN A 48 -22.85 -24.77 6.49
CA ASN A 48 -22.71 -24.82 7.96
C ASN A 48 -23.78 -24.00 8.71
N PRO A 49 -24.47 -24.54 9.73
CA PRO A 49 -25.47 -23.80 10.54
C PRO A 49 -24.92 -22.63 11.38
N LEU A 50 -23.60 -22.39 11.42
CA LEU A 50 -22.96 -21.23 12.06
C LEU A 50 -22.72 -20.05 11.09
N SER A 51 -23.46 -19.99 9.99
CA SER A 51 -23.29 -18.99 8.95
C SER A 51 -23.96 -17.68 9.33
N PHE A 52 -23.17 -16.72 9.78
CA PHE A 52 -23.64 -15.36 10.04
C PHE A 52 -23.71 -14.55 8.76
N GLY A 53 -24.70 -13.67 8.65
CA GLY A 53 -24.88 -12.82 7.49
C GLY A 53 -26.04 -11.84 7.63
N CYS A 54 -26.05 -10.83 6.77
CA CYS A 54 -27.11 -9.84 6.67
C CYS A 54 -27.21 -9.34 5.22
N SER A 55 -28.33 -8.72 4.86
CA SER A 55 -28.50 -8.05 3.57
C SER A 55 -29.02 -6.62 3.76
N GLY A 56 -28.64 -5.71 2.87
CA GLY A 56 -29.08 -4.32 2.91
C GLY A 56 -28.45 -3.44 1.82
N ILE A 57 -28.93 -2.22 1.66
CA ILE A 57 -28.39 -1.21 0.75
C ILE A 57 -27.46 -0.29 1.55
N GLY A 58 -26.20 -0.14 1.13
CA GLY A 58 -25.21 0.69 1.79
C GLY A 58 -24.64 0.12 3.10
N ALA A 59 -25.46 -0.54 3.94
CA ALA A 59 -25.00 -1.30 5.10
C ALA A 59 -26.06 -2.30 5.60
N CYS A 60 -25.63 -3.28 6.40
CA CYS A 60 -26.49 -4.15 7.21
C CYS A 60 -25.77 -4.59 8.50
N ILE A 61 -26.49 -5.11 9.48
CA ILE A 61 -25.92 -5.62 10.74
C ILE A 61 -26.20 -7.12 10.85
N ALA A 62 -25.20 -7.90 11.22
CA ALA A 62 -25.30 -9.32 11.50
C ALA A 62 -24.93 -9.59 12.97
N ASP A 63 -25.80 -10.29 13.69
CA ASP A 63 -25.48 -10.83 15.02
C ASP A 63 -24.65 -12.10 14.87
N VAL A 64 -23.51 -12.17 15.54
CA VAL A 64 -22.57 -13.30 15.46
C VAL A 64 -22.31 -13.93 16.82
N LYS A 65 -22.07 -15.24 16.85
CA LYS A 65 -21.75 -15.99 18.07
C LYS A 65 -20.73 -17.09 17.81
N GLY A 66 -19.75 -17.24 18.68
CA GLY A 66 -18.82 -18.35 18.56
C GLY A 66 -17.76 -18.34 19.64
N SER A 67 -16.77 -19.22 19.53
CA SER A 67 -15.65 -19.27 20.47
C SER A 67 -14.89 -17.94 20.47
N LYS A 68 -14.58 -17.41 21.65
CA LYS A 68 -13.78 -16.19 21.80
C LYS A 68 -12.45 -16.29 21.04
N ASN A 69 -12.01 -15.19 20.45
CA ASN A 69 -10.83 -15.03 19.60
C ASN A 69 -10.89 -15.80 18.27
N THR A 70 -12.07 -16.30 17.87
CA THR A 70 -12.23 -16.88 16.54
C THR A 70 -12.28 -15.75 15.51
N SER A 71 -11.38 -15.81 14.53
CA SER A 71 -11.45 -14.90 13.39
C SER A 71 -12.53 -15.35 12.41
N LEU A 72 -13.41 -14.41 12.03
CA LEU A 72 -14.43 -14.61 11.02
C LEU A 72 -14.01 -13.91 9.74
N THR A 73 -13.97 -14.68 8.65
CA THR A 73 -13.83 -14.13 7.30
C THR A 73 -15.23 -13.86 6.73
N TRP A 74 -15.49 -12.62 6.35
CA TRP A 74 -16.71 -12.18 5.71
C TRP A 74 -16.51 -12.02 4.19
N LYS A 75 -17.53 -12.40 3.43
CA LYS A 75 -17.68 -12.23 1.99
C LYS A 75 -18.88 -11.34 1.72
N SER A 76 -18.89 -10.65 0.58
CA SER A 76 -20.05 -9.90 0.09
C SER A 76 -20.49 -10.39 -1.28
N SER A 77 -21.79 -10.29 -1.59
CA SER A 77 -22.36 -10.54 -2.92
C SER A 77 -21.80 -9.59 -3.99
N CYS A 78 -21.30 -8.43 -3.58
CA CYS A 78 -20.62 -7.49 -4.48
C CYS A 78 -19.12 -7.80 -4.67
N GLY A 79 -18.62 -8.85 -4.01
CA GLY A 79 -17.19 -9.19 -3.96
C GLY A 79 -16.46 -8.57 -2.75
N GLY A 80 -15.21 -9.00 -2.55
CA GLY A 80 -14.36 -8.55 -1.45
C GLY A 80 -14.42 -9.43 -0.21
N TYR A 81 -13.46 -9.19 0.69
CA TYR A 81 -13.31 -9.88 1.97
C TYR A 81 -13.12 -8.88 3.09
N ALA A 82 -13.66 -9.19 4.27
CA ALA A 82 -13.38 -8.48 5.51
C ALA A 82 -13.14 -9.50 6.64
N TYR A 83 -12.49 -9.08 7.71
CA TYR A 83 -12.12 -9.94 8.82
C TYR A 83 -12.55 -9.30 10.13
N THR A 84 -13.22 -10.05 10.99
CA THR A 84 -13.53 -9.65 12.37
C THR A 84 -13.03 -10.72 13.34
N THR A 85 -12.99 -10.39 14.63
CA THR A 85 -12.57 -11.33 15.68
C THR A 85 -13.64 -11.34 16.74
N LEU A 86 -14.15 -12.54 17.05
CA LEU A 86 -15.15 -12.75 18.10
C LEU A 86 -14.55 -12.44 19.47
N ASP A 87 -14.69 -11.23 19.98
CA ASP A 87 -14.14 -10.81 21.27
C ASP A 87 -15.18 -10.20 22.24
N GLY A 88 -16.40 -9.97 21.76
CA GLY A 88 -17.52 -9.37 22.48
C GLY A 88 -17.78 -7.91 22.13
N ASN A 89 -16.96 -7.29 21.28
CA ASN A 89 -17.16 -5.93 20.79
C ASN A 89 -17.78 -5.94 19.39
N SER A 90 -18.32 -4.80 18.96
CA SER A 90 -18.93 -4.70 17.62
C SER A 90 -17.94 -4.13 16.60
N GLU A 91 -17.78 -4.82 15.47
CA GLU A 91 -16.85 -4.44 14.39
C GLU A 91 -17.55 -4.10 13.08
N TYR A 92 -16.75 -3.66 12.11
CA TYR A 92 -17.18 -3.33 10.76
C TYR A 92 -16.56 -4.28 9.73
N ALA A 93 -17.38 -4.75 8.80
CA ALA A 93 -16.95 -5.49 7.61
C ALA A 93 -17.18 -4.62 6.37
N ASN A 94 -16.14 -3.95 5.85
CA ASN A 94 -16.27 -3.00 4.75
C ASN A 94 -16.03 -3.65 3.38
N PHE A 95 -16.95 -3.46 2.45
CA PHE A 95 -16.91 -3.97 1.08
C PHE A 95 -17.07 -2.82 0.07
N SER A 96 -16.27 -2.84 -0.99
CA SER A 96 -16.36 -1.90 -2.10
C SER A 96 -17.20 -2.50 -3.22
N CYS A 97 -18.45 -2.08 -3.32
CA CYS A 97 -19.47 -2.63 -4.21
C CYS A 97 -19.74 -1.78 -5.46
N GLY A 98 -18.86 -0.81 -5.77
CA GLY A 98 -18.89 -0.07 -7.04
C GLY A 98 -18.57 -0.98 -8.22
N ALA A 99 -19.23 -0.76 -9.36
CA ALA A 99 -19.21 -1.63 -10.54
C ALA A 99 -17.80 -2.12 -10.91
N SER A 100 -17.51 -3.37 -10.55
CA SER A 100 -16.35 -4.12 -11.04
C SER A 100 -16.88 -5.20 -11.97
N SER A 101 -16.62 -4.99 -13.26
CA SER A 101 -16.96 -5.90 -14.36
C SER A 101 -16.40 -7.31 -14.13
N SER A 102 -17.28 -8.31 -14.22
CA SER A 102 -16.96 -9.73 -14.18
C SER A 102 -16.10 -10.17 -15.35
N LEU A 103 -15.06 -10.99 -15.12
CA LEU A 103 -14.50 -11.86 -16.16
C LEU A 103 -14.18 -13.24 -15.60
N SER A 104 -14.62 -14.24 -16.36
CA SER A 104 -14.36 -15.67 -16.22
C SER A 104 -13.17 -16.08 -17.08
N ALA A 105 -12.50 -17.14 -16.62
CA ALA A 105 -11.60 -18.10 -17.29
C ALA A 105 -10.09 -17.78 -17.42
N ASN A 106 -9.33 -18.47 -16.55
CA ASN A 106 -8.03 -19.13 -16.75
C ASN A 106 -7.22 -18.76 -18.00
N THR A 107 -6.51 -17.65 -17.87
CA THR A 107 -5.07 -17.54 -18.16
C THR A 107 -4.41 -17.21 -16.82
N PRO A 108 -3.09 -17.39 -16.59
CA PRO A 108 -2.46 -16.78 -15.43
C PRO A 108 -2.64 -15.27 -15.57
N LEU A 109 -3.72 -14.75 -14.98
CA LEU A 109 -4.00 -13.33 -14.86
C LEU A 109 -2.82 -12.79 -14.06
N ASN A 110 -1.89 -12.15 -14.76
CA ASN A 110 -1.10 -11.11 -14.15
C ASN A 110 -2.12 -10.08 -13.66
N VAL A 111 -2.53 -10.21 -12.40
CA VAL A 111 -3.46 -9.31 -11.74
C VAL A 111 -2.76 -7.96 -11.77
N ASN A 112 -3.08 -7.17 -12.79
CA ASN A 112 -2.60 -5.79 -12.89
C ASN A 112 -2.94 -5.13 -11.58
N GLN A 113 -1.91 -4.64 -10.89
CA GLN A 113 -2.10 -3.92 -9.65
C GLN A 113 -3.02 -2.74 -9.93
N SER A 114 -4.03 -2.53 -9.09
CA SER A 114 -4.81 -1.30 -9.16
C SER A 114 -3.88 -0.11 -8.89
N SER A 115 -4.10 1.02 -9.54
CA SER A 115 -3.36 2.23 -9.18
C SER A 115 -3.63 2.63 -7.72
N VAL A 116 -2.74 3.45 -7.15
CA VAL A 116 -2.86 3.94 -5.77
C VAL A 116 -3.35 5.38 -5.80
N SER A 117 -4.37 5.69 -5.01
CA SER A 117 -4.75 7.09 -4.80
C SER A 117 -3.76 7.75 -3.85
N LEU A 118 -3.09 8.80 -4.33
CA LEU A 118 -2.21 9.63 -3.51
C LEU A 118 -2.95 10.78 -2.80
N GLY A 119 -4.26 10.96 -3.07
CA GLY A 119 -5.06 12.05 -2.50
C GLY A 119 -4.38 13.41 -2.63
N ALA A 120 -4.36 14.18 -1.55
CA ALA A 120 -3.69 15.49 -1.49
C ALA A 120 -2.17 15.44 -1.72
N ALA A 121 -1.51 14.27 -1.53
CA ALA A 121 -0.09 14.13 -1.83
C ALA A 121 0.21 14.06 -3.34
N SER A 122 -0.81 13.87 -4.19
CA SER A 122 -0.65 13.73 -5.65
C SER A 122 -0.01 14.94 -6.33
N THR A 123 -0.19 16.15 -5.79
CA THR A 123 0.37 17.40 -6.34
C THR A 123 1.78 17.70 -5.84
N PHE A 124 2.29 16.95 -4.87
CA PHE A 124 3.60 17.19 -4.26
C PHE A 124 4.69 16.43 -5.02
N GLY A 125 5.70 17.17 -5.49
CA GLY A 125 6.96 16.59 -5.95
C GLY A 125 7.83 16.17 -4.77
N VAL A 126 7.77 16.93 -3.67
CA VAL A 126 8.51 16.67 -2.43
C VAL A 126 7.59 16.88 -1.23
N LEU A 127 7.50 15.89 -0.34
CA LEU A 127 6.78 15.99 0.92
C LEU A 127 7.57 15.29 2.03
N ALA A 128 7.95 16.03 3.07
CA ALA A 128 8.73 15.51 4.20
C ALA A 128 7.95 15.52 5.52
N GLY A 129 8.40 14.70 6.48
CA GLY A 129 7.86 14.71 7.85
C GLY A 129 8.56 15.74 8.73
N SER A 130 9.89 15.72 8.74
CA SER A 130 10.70 16.52 9.65
C SER A 130 11.27 17.79 9.03
N THR A 131 11.98 17.69 7.89
CA THR A 131 12.57 18.85 7.20
C THR A 131 12.75 18.58 5.71
N VAL A 132 12.79 19.63 4.90
CA VAL A 132 13.36 19.58 3.55
C VAL A 132 14.62 20.43 3.51
N THR A 133 15.73 19.85 3.06
CA THR A 133 17.01 20.55 2.91
C THR A 133 17.49 20.44 1.48
N ASN A 134 17.92 21.55 0.90
CA ASN A 134 18.49 21.60 -0.44
C ASN A 134 19.88 22.28 -0.44
N THR A 135 20.77 21.76 -1.28
CA THR A 135 22.02 22.42 -1.67
C THR A 135 22.10 22.55 -3.18
N GLY A 136 22.43 23.75 -3.69
CA GLY A 136 22.57 23.99 -5.13
C GLY A 136 21.24 24.15 -5.89
N PRO A 137 21.29 24.32 -7.22
CA PRO A 137 20.14 24.69 -8.05
C PRO A 137 19.20 23.49 -8.31
N THR A 138 18.47 23.07 -7.29
CA THR A 138 17.39 22.08 -7.45
C THR A 138 16.16 22.72 -8.08
N THR A 139 15.48 22.00 -8.96
CA THR A 139 14.15 22.35 -9.48
C THR A 139 13.13 21.30 -9.08
N VAL A 140 12.08 21.72 -8.38
CA VAL A 140 10.90 20.88 -8.08
C VAL A 140 9.73 21.40 -8.91
N THR A 141 9.23 20.59 -9.84
CA THR A 141 8.01 20.89 -10.59
C THR A 141 6.81 20.23 -9.91
N GLY A 142 5.96 21.03 -9.27
CA GLY A 142 4.90 20.62 -8.36
C GLY A 142 5.09 21.19 -6.95
N ASN A 143 4.19 20.87 -6.02
CA ASN A 143 4.26 21.39 -4.66
C ASN A 143 5.44 20.79 -3.88
N LEU A 144 5.97 21.57 -2.95
CA LEU A 144 6.92 21.13 -1.94
C LEU A 144 6.29 21.32 -0.57
N GLY A 145 6.41 20.36 0.33
CA GLY A 145 5.86 20.53 1.67
C GLY A 145 6.57 19.80 2.80
N VAL A 146 6.31 20.28 4.01
CA VAL A 146 6.74 19.67 5.27
C VAL A 146 5.63 19.78 6.31
N SER A 147 5.34 18.67 6.99
CA SER A 147 4.44 18.62 8.15
C SER A 147 4.67 17.30 8.90
N PRO A 148 4.69 17.28 10.25
CA PRO A 148 4.51 18.42 11.17
C PRO A 148 5.77 19.29 11.32
N GLY A 149 6.89 18.90 10.72
CA GLY A 149 8.07 19.74 10.63
C GLY A 149 7.77 21.12 10.03
N SER A 150 8.65 22.08 10.32
CA SER A 150 8.44 23.49 10.00
C SER A 150 9.59 24.12 9.21
N ALA A 151 10.51 23.30 8.70
CA ALA A 151 11.71 23.78 8.01
C ALA A 151 11.78 23.29 6.56
N VAL A 152 11.95 24.26 5.67
CA VAL A 152 12.37 24.08 4.28
C VAL A 152 13.56 25.02 4.08
N THR A 153 14.72 24.46 3.76
CA THR A 153 15.98 25.22 3.65
C THR A 153 16.62 25.01 2.28
N GLY A 154 17.33 26.03 1.77
CA GLY A 154 18.03 25.96 0.48
C GLY A 154 17.14 26.17 -0.76
N PHE A 155 15.89 26.63 -0.59
CA PHE A 155 15.00 27.06 -1.67
C PHE A 155 15.14 28.57 -1.99
N ALA A 156 16.36 29.05 -1.86
CA ALA A 156 17.16 29.62 -2.95
C ALA A 156 18.61 29.08 -2.75
N PRO A 157 19.36 28.67 -3.79
CA PRO A 157 19.05 28.77 -5.21
C PRO A 157 18.10 27.67 -5.73
N GLY A 158 17.62 26.75 -4.89
CA GLY A 158 16.56 25.83 -5.29
C GLY A 158 15.27 26.56 -5.62
N ILE A 159 14.50 26.06 -6.59
CA ILE A 159 13.25 26.64 -7.06
C ILE A 159 12.12 25.62 -7.05
N VAL A 160 10.91 26.13 -6.79
CA VAL A 160 9.65 25.40 -6.99
C VAL A 160 8.94 26.01 -8.20
N ASN A 161 8.63 25.18 -9.19
CA ASN A 161 7.98 25.57 -10.44
C ASN A 161 6.60 24.92 -10.55
N GLY A 162 5.60 25.67 -11.00
CA GLY A 162 4.23 25.14 -11.16
C GLY A 162 3.58 24.65 -9.85
N GLY A 163 4.04 25.14 -8.71
CA GLY A 163 3.57 24.76 -7.38
C GLY A 163 3.97 25.79 -6.32
N SER A 164 3.77 25.45 -5.05
CA SER A 164 4.11 26.31 -3.90
C SER A 164 4.82 25.51 -2.80
N ILE A 165 5.51 26.24 -1.92
CA ILE A 165 6.09 25.69 -0.70
C ILE A 165 5.04 25.75 0.41
N HIS A 166 4.72 24.60 1.01
CA HIS A 166 3.72 24.42 2.05
C HIS A 166 4.37 23.95 3.36
N VAL A 167 4.49 24.85 4.33
CA VAL A 167 5.15 24.57 5.63
C VAL A 167 4.10 24.53 6.73
N THR A 168 3.83 23.34 7.27
CA THR A 168 2.92 23.12 8.40
C THR A 168 1.49 23.68 8.18
N ASP A 169 1.08 23.84 6.92
CA ASP A 169 -0.25 24.34 6.58
C ASP A 169 -1.29 23.20 6.43
N THR A 170 -2.53 23.59 6.10
CA THR A 170 -3.62 22.63 5.94
C THR A 170 -3.37 21.64 4.80
N LEU A 171 -2.82 22.10 3.67
CA LEU A 171 -2.58 21.24 2.52
C LEU A 171 -1.45 20.25 2.77
N ALA A 172 -0.32 20.70 3.34
CA ALA A 172 0.77 19.82 3.74
C ALA A 172 0.28 18.78 4.74
N SER A 173 -0.50 19.18 5.76
CA SER A 173 -1.03 18.25 6.76
C SER A 173 -1.99 17.22 6.17
N GLN A 174 -2.89 17.62 5.26
CA GLN A 174 -3.76 16.70 4.52
C GLN A 174 -2.96 15.75 3.61
N ALA A 175 -1.91 16.25 2.97
CA ALA A 175 -1.02 15.46 2.14
C ALA A 175 -0.26 14.39 2.96
N LYS A 176 0.14 14.69 4.20
CA LYS A 176 0.75 13.69 5.10
C LYS A 176 -0.18 12.55 5.48
N VAL A 177 -1.46 12.88 5.72
CA VAL A 177 -2.50 11.87 5.99
C VAL A 177 -2.70 11.01 4.74
N ALA A 178 -2.85 11.63 3.57
CA ALA A 178 -3.01 10.92 2.31
C ALA A 178 -1.80 10.03 1.98
N LEU A 179 -0.59 10.51 2.22
CA LEU A 179 0.65 9.73 2.10
C LEU A 179 0.63 8.50 3.02
N THR A 180 0.19 8.64 4.27
CA THR A 180 0.10 7.50 5.20
C THR A 180 -0.91 6.46 4.73
N ILE A 181 -2.06 6.90 4.20
CA ILE A 181 -3.07 5.99 3.63
C ILE A 181 -2.48 5.25 2.43
N ALA A 182 -1.86 5.96 1.48
CA ALA A 182 -1.26 5.37 0.29
C ALA A 182 -0.11 4.39 0.63
N TYR A 183 0.71 4.74 1.62
CA TYR A 183 1.79 3.87 2.11
C TYR A 183 1.22 2.57 2.70
N ASN A 184 0.19 2.66 3.54
CA ASN A 184 -0.43 1.50 4.17
C ASN A 184 -1.19 0.63 3.16
N ASP A 185 -1.87 1.23 2.17
CA ASP A 185 -2.46 0.50 1.04
C ASP A 185 -1.39 -0.33 0.33
N LEU A 186 -0.32 0.33 -0.10
CA LEU A 186 0.79 -0.31 -0.80
C LEU A 186 1.46 -1.41 0.02
N ALA A 187 1.73 -1.17 1.31
CA ALA A 187 2.33 -2.16 2.21
C ALA A 187 1.40 -3.36 2.48
N GLY A 188 0.08 -3.13 2.47
CA GLY A 188 -0.94 -4.14 2.73
C GLY A 188 -1.25 -5.06 1.54
N ARG A 189 -0.79 -4.72 0.32
CA ARG A 189 -1.04 -5.55 -0.86
C ARG A 189 -0.35 -6.92 -0.73
N SER A 190 -1.08 -7.99 -1.03
CA SER A 190 -0.62 -9.36 -0.83
C SER A 190 -1.01 -10.33 -1.96
N THR A 191 -1.71 -9.85 -2.99
CA THR A 191 -2.14 -10.68 -4.11
C THR A 191 -0.97 -10.91 -5.07
N ASN A 192 -0.58 -12.18 -5.24
CA ASN A 192 0.43 -12.65 -6.19
C ASN A 192 1.76 -11.86 -6.17
N PRO A 193 2.41 -11.64 -5.00
CA PRO A 193 3.68 -10.94 -4.96
C PRO A 193 4.78 -11.80 -5.61
N VAL A 194 5.60 -11.16 -6.42
CA VAL A 194 6.88 -11.70 -6.89
C VAL A 194 7.94 -11.38 -5.85
N SER A 195 8.54 -12.40 -5.27
CA SER A 195 9.65 -12.21 -4.32
C SER A 195 10.90 -11.74 -5.06
N ILE A 196 11.50 -10.65 -4.60
CA ILE A 196 12.73 -10.07 -5.13
C ILE A 196 13.64 -9.65 -3.98
N ALA A 197 14.95 -9.59 -4.22
CA ALA A 197 15.91 -9.15 -3.21
C ALA A 197 17.19 -8.61 -3.89
N GLY A 198 17.91 -7.73 -3.20
CA GLY A 198 19.22 -7.24 -3.64
C GLY A 198 19.16 -6.36 -4.89
N ASN A 199 20.14 -6.53 -5.79
CA ASN A 199 20.28 -5.73 -7.00
C ASN A 199 19.22 -6.09 -8.06
N LEU A 200 18.48 -5.09 -8.52
CA LEU A 200 17.53 -5.18 -9.63
C LEU A 200 18.13 -4.72 -10.97
N GLY A 201 19.30 -4.07 -10.95
CA GLY A 201 19.93 -3.61 -12.19
C GLY A 201 20.25 -4.76 -13.14
N GLY A 202 20.07 -4.52 -14.44
CA GLY A 202 20.15 -5.53 -15.50
C GLY A 202 18.85 -6.32 -15.72
N SER A 203 17.85 -6.15 -14.84
CA SER A 203 16.56 -6.84 -14.98
C SER A 203 15.58 -6.04 -15.83
N THR A 204 14.68 -6.76 -16.50
CA THR A 204 13.44 -6.19 -17.07
C THR A 204 12.25 -6.79 -16.34
N LEU A 205 11.48 -5.95 -15.68
CA LEU A 205 10.31 -6.36 -14.90
C LEU A 205 9.03 -6.02 -15.66
N SER A 206 8.07 -6.94 -15.63
CA SER A 206 6.71 -6.73 -16.13
C SER A 206 5.83 -6.05 -15.07
N PRO A 207 4.60 -5.64 -15.40
CA PRO A 207 3.69 -5.07 -14.39
C PRO A 207 3.40 -6.09 -13.29
N GLY A 208 3.23 -5.63 -12.05
CA GLY A 208 2.99 -6.54 -10.92
C GLY A 208 3.34 -5.97 -9.55
N LEU A 209 3.13 -6.80 -8.53
CA LEU A 209 3.54 -6.58 -7.15
C LEU A 209 4.86 -7.29 -6.88
N TYR A 210 5.86 -6.55 -6.44
CA TYR A 210 7.19 -7.04 -6.11
C TYR A 210 7.46 -6.82 -4.62
N LYS A 211 7.90 -7.87 -3.92
CA LYS A 211 8.11 -7.83 -2.48
C LYS A 211 9.53 -8.25 -2.12
N SER A 212 10.21 -7.39 -1.38
CA SER A 212 11.48 -7.67 -0.73
C SER A 212 11.33 -7.59 0.78
N THR A 213 11.82 -8.62 1.48
CA THR A 213 11.94 -8.64 2.94
C THR A 213 13.25 -8.02 3.43
N SER A 214 14.09 -7.52 2.51
CA SER A 214 15.38 -6.88 2.78
C SER A 214 15.49 -5.57 2.00
N SER A 215 16.70 -5.04 1.86
CA SER A 215 16.96 -3.88 1.00
C SER A 215 16.84 -4.24 -0.47
N LEU A 216 16.48 -3.25 -1.29
CA LEU A 216 16.57 -3.33 -2.75
C LEU A 216 17.56 -2.31 -3.25
N GLU A 217 18.26 -2.69 -4.31
CA GLU A 217 19.31 -1.86 -4.89
C GLU A 217 19.18 -1.82 -6.41
N ILE A 218 19.59 -0.72 -7.02
CA ILE A 218 19.98 -0.67 -8.42
C ILE A 218 21.44 -0.29 -8.41
N SER A 219 22.32 -1.29 -8.30
CA SER A 219 23.75 -1.11 -8.05
C SER A 219 24.62 -1.47 -9.25
N SER A 220 24.20 -2.41 -10.10
CA SER A 220 24.89 -2.77 -11.34
C SER A 220 23.91 -3.04 -12.47
N GLY A 221 24.05 -2.31 -13.59
CA GLY A 221 23.06 -2.29 -14.68
C GLY A 221 21.87 -1.36 -14.37
N ASP A 222 21.05 -1.10 -15.39
CA ASP A 222 19.83 -0.29 -15.26
C ASP A 222 18.62 -1.21 -15.09
N LEU A 223 17.58 -0.71 -14.42
CA LEU A 223 16.31 -1.44 -14.25
C LEU A 223 15.34 -1.02 -15.34
N ALA A 224 14.85 -1.96 -16.14
CA ALA A 224 13.78 -1.71 -17.10
C ALA A 224 12.42 -2.14 -16.54
N LEU A 225 11.42 -1.27 -16.70
CA LEU A 225 10.01 -1.54 -16.39
C LEU A 225 9.22 -1.54 -17.69
N ASP A 226 8.80 -2.72 -18.14
CA ASP A 226 8.16 -2.92 -19.42
C ASP A 226 6.66 -3.19 -19.24
N ALA A 227 5.85 -2.23 -19.67
CA ALA A 227 4.40 -2.33 -19.60
C ALA A 227 3.79 -3.29 -20.64
N LYS A 228 4.58 -3.88 -21.53
CA LYS A 228 4.13 -4.84 -22.56
C LYS A 228 2.98 -4.32 -23.43
N GLY A 229 2.97 -3.02 -23.70
CA GLY A 229 1.93 -2.34 -24.49
C GLY A 229 0.72 -1.86 -23.67
N ASN A 230 0.67 -2.13 -22.37
CA ASN A 230 -0.44 -1.71 -21.50
C ASN A 230 -0.14 -0.37 -20.83
N ALA A 231 -0.69 0.74 -21.34
CA ALA A 231 -0.51 2.07 -20.75
C ALA A 231 -1.04 2.23 -19.31
N ASN A 232 -1.90 1.30 -18.85
CA ASN A 232 -2.43 1.25 -17.49
C ASN A 232 -1.66 0.26 -16.59
N ALA A 233 -0.53 -0.27 -17.06
CA ALA A 233 0.34 -1.13 -16.29
C ALA A 233 0.81 -0.44 -15.01
N VAL A 234 0.69 -1.14 -13.88
CA VAL A 234 1.11 -0.68 -12.56
C VAL A 234 2.23 -1.57 -12.02
N PHE A 235 3.24 -0.93 -11.44
CA PHE A 235 4.37 -1.57 -10.79
C PHE A 235 4.39 -1.14 -9.33
N VAL A 236 4.33 -2.11 -8.43
CA VAL A 236 4.42 -1.86 -6.98
C VAL A 236 5.63 -2.59 -6.43
N PHE A 237 6.51 -1.86 -5.76
CA PHE A 237 7.64 -2.40 -5.02
C PHE A 237 7.41 -2.20 -3.52
N GLN A 238 7.31 -3.28 -2.77
CA GLN A 238 7.33 -3.31 -1.31
C GLN A 238 8.74 -3.65 -0.85
N VAL A 239 9.40 -2.72 -0.18
CA VAL A 239 10.78 -2.87 0.31
C VAL A 239 10.74 -2.80 1.82
N ALA A 240 11.06 -3.89 2.51
CA ALA A 240 11.02 -3.89 3.98
C ALA A 240 12.10 -2.99 4.61
N SER A 241 13.21 -2.77 3.91
CA SER A 241 14.33 -1.95 4.38
C SER A 241 14.61 -0.79 3.41
N THR A 242 15.88 -0.53 3.11
CA THR A 242 16.33 0.61 2.30
C THR A 242 16.17 0.34 0.80
N LEU A 243 15.90 1.41 0.06
CA LEU A 243 16.04 1.44 -1.39
C LEU A 243 17.28 2.26 -1.76
N SER A 244 18.23 1.69 -2.49
CA SER A 244 19.45 2.39 -2.91
C SER A 244 19.62 2.36 -4.43
N VAL A 245 19.97 3.49 -5.03
CA VAL A 245 20.29 3.58 -6.46
C VAL A 245 21.71 4.11 -6.58
N SER A 246 22.60 3.35 -7.20
CA SER A 246 24.01 3.75 -7.35
C SER A 246 24.18 4.89 -8.36
N VAL A 247 25.39 5.46 -8.39
CA VAL A 247 25.77 6.54 -9.30
C VAL A 247 25.45 6.20 -10.76
N GLY A 248 24.79 7.13 -11.44
CA GLY A 248 24.47 7.05 -12.87
C GLY A 248 23.49 5.94 -13.27
N ARG A 249 22.91 5.20 -12.31
CA ARG A 249 21.95 4.13 -12.59
C ARG A 249 20.59 4.69 -12.96
N GLN A 250 19.85 3.94 -13.77
CA GLN A 250 18.57 4.38 -14.30
C GLN A 250 17.44 3.38 -14.05
N VAL A 251 16.24 3.93 -13.88
CA VAL A 251 14.97 3.22 -14.10
C VAL A 251 14.44 3.63 -15.46
N VAL A 252 14.37 2.70 -16.38
CA VAL A 252 13.98 2.90 -17.78
C VAL A 252 12.55 2.40 -17.99
N LEU A 253 11.72 3.20 -18.64
CA LEU A 253 10.33 2.84 -18.95
C LEU A 253 10.24 2.33 -20.39
N MET A 254 9.59 1.17 -20.57
CA MET A 254 9.40 0.51 -21.86
C MET A 254 7.94 0.11 -22.06
N GLY A 255 7.58 -0.17 -23.31
CA GLY A 255 6.26 -0.74 -23.63
C GLY A 255 5.07 0.12 -23.21
N GLY A 256 5.26 1.45 -23.08
CA GLY A 256 4.21 2.38 -22.65
C GLY A 256 4.09 2.56 -21.13
N ALA A 257 5.05 2.09 -20.34
CA ALA A 257 5.04 2.28 -18.89
C ALA A 257 5.07 3.78 -18.54
N LYS A 258 4.28 4.15 -17.52
CA LYS A 258 4.16 5.54 -17.04
C LYS A 258 4.71 5.68 -15.63
N ALA A 259 5.47 6.74 -15.38
CA ALA A 259 5.98 7.07 -14.05
C ALA A 259 4.85 7.26 -13.02
N SER A 260 3.68 7.75 -13.44
CA SER A 260 2.49 7.89 -12.58
C SER A 260 1.95 6.55 -12.03
N ASN A 261 2.30 5.42 -12.66
CA ASN A 261 1.83 4.09 -12.28
C ASN A 261 2.92 3.23 -11.59
N ILE A 262 4.02 3.83 -11.17
CA ILE A 262 5.12 3.13 -10.50
C ILE A 262 5.22 3.62 -9.06
N PHE A 263 5.16 2.69 -8.12
CA PHE A 263 5.12 2.98 -6.69
C PHE A 263 6.17 2.17 -5.93
N TRP A 264 6.93 2.86 -5.08
CA TRP A 264 7.97 2.29 -4.24
C TRP A 264 7.61 2.56 -2.79
N GLN A 265 7.02 1.57 -2.11
CA GLN A 265 6.81 1.59 -0.67
C GLN A 265 8.10 1.13 0.01
N VAL A 266 8.73 2.00 0.79
CA VAL A 266 10.04 1.78 1.41
C VAL A 266 9.92 1.80 2.92
N GLY A 267 10.29 0.69 3.56
CA GLY A 267 10.15 0.42 4.99
C GLY A 267 11.05 1.29 5.86
N THR A 268 12.17 1.76 5.30
CA THR A 268 13.05 2.73 5.97
C THR A 268 13.29 3.95 5.08
N SER A 269 14.46 4.04 4.45
CA SER A 269 14.91 5.22 3.73
C SER A 269 15.27 4.89 2.27
N ALA A 270 15.20 5.90 1.41
CA ALA A 270 15.63 5.79 0.01
C ALA A 270 16.83 6.71 -0.27
N ASN A 271 17.82 6.19 -0.99
CA ASN A 271 19.05 6.91 -1.35
C ASN A 271 19.27 6.83 -2.86
N LEU A 272 19.31 7.97 -3.54
CA LEU A 272 19.54 8.07 -4.98
C LEU A 272 20.91 8.69 -5.22
N GLY A 273 21.81 7.91 -5.81
CA GLY A 273 23.19 8.30 -6.09
C GLY A 273 23.32 9.38 -7.15
N THR A 274 24.52 9.96 -7.24
CA THR A 274 24.86 11.07 -8.14
C THR A 274 24.45 10.75 -9.57
N ASN A 275 23.81 11.70 -10.25
CA ASN A 275 23.37 11.59 -11.65
C ASN A 275 22.50 10.36 -11.97
N SER A 276 21.87 9.72 -10.98
CA SER A 276 20.87 8.67 -11.23
C SER A 276 19.60 9.24 -11.86
N THR A 277 18.88 8.43 -12.63
CA THR A 277 17.56 8.80 -13.18
C THR A 277 16.51 7.82 -12.69
N PHE A 278 15.57 8.32 -11.89
CA PHE A 278 14.57 7.49 -11.22
C PHE A 278 13.16 7.78 -11.72
N LYS A 279 12.30 6.75 -11.70
CA LYS A 279 10.91 6.81 -12.16
C LYS A 279 9.97 6.29 -11.09
N GLY A 280 8.89 7.03 -10.86
CA GLY A 280 7.82 6.64 -9.94
C GLY A 280 7.77 7.40 -8.63
N THR A 281 6.76 7.07 -7.83
CA THR A 281 6.50 7.68 -6.53
C THR A 281 7.18 6.87 -5.44
N ILE A 282 8.12 7.49 -4.71
CA ILE A 282 8.73 6.91 -3.51
C ILE A 282 7.89 7.32 -2.30
N LEU A 283 7.38 6.33 -1.56
CA LEU A 283 6.73 6.49 -0.27
C LEU A 283 7.62 5.84 0.79
N ALA A 284 8.52 6.61 1.39
CA ALA A 284 9.45 6.13 2.40
C ALA A 284 8.91 6.38 3.81
N ASP A 285 9.11 5.42 4.72
CA ASP A 285 8.73 5.61 6.12
C ASP A 285 9.60 6.68 6.78
N GLN A 286 10.90 6.61 6.55
CA GLN A 286 11.91 7.50 7.11
C GLN A 286 12.31 8.55 6.08
N SER A 287 13.60 8.64 5.74
CA SER A 287 14.15 9.76 4.96
C SER A 287 14.38 9.39 3.49
N ILE A 288 14.39 10.41 2.63
CA ILE A 288 14.75 10.28 1.21
C ILE A 288 15.92 11.22 0.92
N SER A 289 17.02 10.71 0.38
CA SER A 289 18.20 11.50 0.04
C SER A 289 18.56 11.35 -1.43
N LEU A 290 18.68 12.47 -2.13
CA LEU A 290 19.17 12.54 -3.50
C LEU A 290 20.55 13.20 -3.48
N GLN A 291 21.53 12.50 -4.02
CA GLN A 291 22.86 13.04 -4.26
C GLN A 291 22.87 13.94 -5.51
N THR A 292 23.98 14.65 -5.71
CA THR A 292 24.14 15.66 -6.75
C THR A 292 23.62 15.22 -8.13
N GLY A 293 22.72 16.00 -8.71
CA GLY A 293 22.29 15.83 -10.10
C GLY A 293 21.37 14.64 -10.36
N ALA A 294 20.97 13.88 -9.34
CA ALA A 294 19.93 12.87 -9.49
C ALA A 294 18.62 13.50 -10.01
N LYS A 295 17.93 12.80 -10.91
CA LYS A 295 16.70 13.25 -11.57
C LYS A 295 15.56 12.28 -11.27
N VAL A 296 14.38 12.82 -11.02
CA VAL A 296 13.19 12.04 -10.68
C VAL A 296 12.02 12.53 -11.50
N ASP A 297 11.43 11.63 -12.28
CA ASP A 297 10.09 11.79 -12.85
C ASP A 297 9.16 10.92 -12.00
N GLY A 298 8.50 11.58 -11.06
CA GLY A 298 8.02 10.93 -9.87
C GLY A 298 7.77 11.89 -8.70
N ARG A 299 7.72 11.32 -7.50
CA ARG A 299 7.46 12.05 -6.25
C ARG A 299 8.34 11.50 -5.13
N LEU A 300 8.75 12.37 -4.21
CA LEU A 300 9.55 12.04 -3.04
C LEU A 300 8.71 12.29 -1.78
N LEU A 301 8.08 11.24 -1.25
CA LEU A 301 7.12 11.33 -0.16
C LEU A 301 7.66 10.59 1.08
N ALA A 302 8.31 11.31 1.99
CA ALA A 302 8.82 10.80 3.25
C ALA A 302 7.76 10.95 4.35
N ARG A 303 7.37 9.87 5.05
CA ARG A 303 6.34 9.89 6.09
C ARG A 303 6.80 10.60 7.36
N ILE A 304 7.95 10.21 7.90
CA ILE A 304 8.45 10.70 9.20
C ILE A 304 9.72 11.51 9.00
N GLY A 305 10.62 11.04 8.14
CA GLY A 305 11.95 11.60 7.98
C GLY A 305 12.02 12.86 7.11
N ALA A 306 13.26 13.18 6.75
CA ALA A 306 13.62 14.35 5.97
C ALA A 306 13.67 14.02 4.48
N VAL A 307 13.60 15.05 3.64
CA VAL A 307 14.03 14.97 2.25
C VAL A 307 15.26 15.86 2.05
N THR A 308 16.36 15.27 1.59
CA THR A 308 17.63 15.97 1.33
C THR A 308 17.95 15.97 -0.16
N LEU A 309 18.22 17.15 -0.72
CA LEU A 309 18.39 17.39 -2.15
C LEU A 309 19.73 18.10 -2.44
N GLN A 310 20.33 17.76 -3.58
CA GLN A 310 21.57 18.33 -4.10
C GLN A 310 21.46 18.55 -5.62
N SER A 311 21.20 19.78 -6.07
CA SER A 311 21.13 20.15 -7.50
C SER A 311 20.28 19.19 -8.35
N ASN A 312 19.10 18.81 -7.85
CA ASN A 312 18.26 17.77 -8.45
C ASN A 312 17.19 18.34 -9.38
N THR A 313 16.63 17.49 -10.25
CA THR A 313 15.41 17.80 -11.00
C THR A 313 14.31 16.82 -10.62
N ILE A 314 13.22 17.33 -10.05
CA ILE A 314 12.05 16.53 -9.65
C ILE A 314 10.85 17.03 -10.45
N ILE A 315 10.17 16.13 -11.14
CA ILE A 315 8.99 16.44 -11.96
C ILE A 315 7.85 15.52 -11.53
N VAL A 316 6.76 16.09 -11.01
CA VAL A 316 5.53 15.34 -10.75
C VAL A 316 5.00 14.81 -12.09
N PRO A 317 4.75 13.49 -12.22
CA PRO A 317 4.23 12.91 -13.45
C PRO A 317 2.87 13.50 -13.81
N ALA A 318 2.64 13.76 -15.09
CA ALA A 318 1.30 14.01 -15.61
C ALA A 318 0.44 12.74 -15.44
N ASN A 319 -0.81 12.91 -15.01
CA ASN A 319 -1.77 11.82 -14.89
C ASN A 319 -2.26 11.34 -16.27
#